data_AF-E9HQ45-F1
#
_entry.id   AF-E9HQ45-F1
#
_cell.length_a   1.000
_cell.length_b   1.000
_cell.length_c   1.000
_cell.angle_alpha   90.00
_cell.angle_beta   90.00
_cell.angle_gamma   90.00
#
_symmetry.space_group_name_H-M   'P 1'
#
loop_
_entity.id
_entity.type
_entity.pdbx_description
1 polymer ?
#
loop_
_entity_poly.entity_id
_entity_poly.type
_entity_poly.pdbx_seq_one_letter_code
_entity_poly.pdbx_strand_id
1 'polypeptide(L)'
;MSLCQSIATEKRSIRRLERRWKRTGLVIDGQILRDGVQELRDAIDAAKVSSLNTQIAENTNRVSLYKIVDTFLLKKPTLKLPSYDSVLEFAEIFSQFFTKDISEIRHQLDSQSHHLSPRPEIRPRVSFMVFKEVTTEQIVALMRYCPAKSSARDPIPTGLMRKLADVLAAPIARLTIECLLLGSPSFHNDNCVP
;
A
#
# COMPACT_ATOMS: atom_id res chain seq x y z
N MET A 1 -7.74 -10.18 36.02
CA MET A 1 -9.01 -9.60 35.50
C MET A 1 -9.02 -9.81 34.00
N SER A 2 -10.11 -10.33 33.42
CA SER A 2 -10.12 -10.62 31.98
C SER A 2 -10.15 -9.33 31.15
N LEU A 3 -9.54 -9.32 29.96
CA LEU A 3 -9.47 -8.15 29.07
C LEU A 3 -10.86 -7.55 28.76
N CYS A 4 -11.88 -8.41 28.69
CA CYS A 4 -13.27 -8.02 28.49
C CYS A 4 -13.87 -7.26 29.69
N GLN A 5 -13.46 -7.59 30.92
CA GLN A 5 -13.87 -6.85 32.13
C GLN A 5 -13.27 -5.43 32.13
N SER A 6 -12.03 -5.26 31.65
CA SER A 6 -11.37 -3.95 31.52
C SER A 6 -12.13 -3.02 30.56
N ILE A 7 -12.43 -3.50 29.35
CA ILE A 7 -13.15 -2.73 28.33
C ILE A 7 -14.55 -2.33 28.81
N ALA A 8 -15.24 -3.22 29.53
CA ALA A 8 -16.55 -2.92 30.10
C ALA A 8 -16.47 -1.81 31.17
N THR A 9 -15.41 -1.80 31.99
CA THR A 9 -15.19 -0.74 32.98
C THR A 9 -14.81 0.59 32.34
N GLU A 10 -13.97 0.61 31.31
CA GLU A 10 -13.66 1.82 30.54
C GLU A 10 -14.90 2.39 29.87
N LYS A 11 -15.73 1.56 29.21
CA LYS A 11 -17.01 2.01 28.63
C LYS A 11 -17.92 2.68 29.67
N ARG A 12 -17.94 2.20 30.91
CA ARG A 12 -18.69 2.84 32.01
C ARG A 12 -18.04 4.18 32.43
N SER A 13 -16.72 4.25 32.46
CA SER A 13 -15.97 5.48 32.71
C SER A 13 -16.28 6.56 31.67
N ILE A 14 -16.28 6.21 30.38
CA ILE A 14 -16.63 7.13 29.28
C ILE A 14 -18.04 7.71 29.45
N ARG A 15 -19.04 6.88 29.76
CA ARG A 15 -20.40 7.38 30.03
C ARG A 15 -20.45 8.34 31.21
N ARG A 16 -19.60 8.16 32.23
CA ARG A 16 -19.50 9.07 33.38
C ARG A 16 -18.84 10.40 32.97
N LEU A 17 -17.76 10.36 32.20
CA LEU A 17 -17.09 11.54 31.66
C LEU A 17 -18.00 12.33 30.73
N GLU A 18 -18.76 11.65 29.87
CA GLU A 18 -19.71 12.27 28.97
C GLU A 18 -20.82 13.01 29.75
N ARG A 19 -21.40 12.39 30.78
CA ARG A 19 -22.38 13.04 31.66
C ARG A 19 -21.79 14.23 32.42
N ARG A 20 -20.51 14.17 32.79
CA ARG A 20 -19.81 15.28 33.45
C ARG A 20 -19.65 16.44 32.49
N TRP A 21 -19.11 16.20 31.29
CA TRP A 21 -18.92 17.22 30.26
C TRP A 21 -20.23 17.87 29.83
N LYS A 22 -21.31 17.08 29.65
CA LYS A 22 -22.65 17.62 29.36
C LYS A 22 -23.21 18.55 30.45
N ARG A 23 -22.78 18.36 31.70
CA ARG A 23 -23.21 19.18 32.84
C ARG A 23 -22.38 20.44 33.01
N THR A 24 -21.07 20.35 32.82
CA THR A 24 -20.13 21.44 33.09
C THR A 24 -19.86 22.31 31.87
N GLY A 25 -19.92 21.75 30.66
CA GLY A 25 -19.57 22.44 29.41
C GLY A 25 -18.11 22.88 29.30
N LEU A 26 -17.25 22.52 30.26
CA LEU A 26 -15.86 22.98 30.32
C LEU A 26 -15.01 22.29 29.25
N VAL A 27 -14.09 23.05 28.64
CA VAL A 27 -13.14 22.55 27.64
C VAL A 27 -12.27 21.41 28.21
N ILE A 28 -11.86 21.53 29.47
CA ILE A 28 -11.04 20.52 30.17
C ILE A 28 -11.80 19.19 30.27
N ASP A 29 -13.07 19.22 30.67
CA ASP A 29 -13.88 18.00 30.78
C ASP A 29 -14.12 17.35 29.41
N GLY A 30 -14.20 18.15 28.34
CA GLY A 30 -14.25 17.67 26.96
C GLY A 30 -12.94 17.03 26.49
N GLN A 31 -11.80 17.55 26.93
CA GLN A 31 -10.49 16.94 26.65
C GLN A 31 -10.35 15.58 27.35
N ILE A 32 -10.68 15.52 28.64
CA ILE A 32 -10.67 14.27 29.42
C ILE A 32 -11.57 13.20 28.77
N LEU A 33 -12.74 13.59 28.25
CA LEU A 33 -13.60 12.68 27.51
C LEU A 33 -12.95 12.16 26.23
N ARG A 34 -12.32 13.04 25.43
CA ARG A 34 -11.64 12.64 24.19
C ARG A 34 -10.50 11.67 24.47
N ASP A 35 -9.68 11.96 25.48
CA ASP A 35 -8.54 11.13 25.87
C ASP A 35 -9.03 9.75 26.32
N GLY A 36 -10.05 9.68 27.18
CA GLY A 36 -10.63 8.39 27.59
C GLY A 36 -11.24 7.60 26.42
N VAL A 37 -11.89 8.28 25.46
CA VAL A 37 -12.41 7.61 24.25
C VAL A 37 -11.27 7.04 23.41
N GLN A 38 -10.14 7.73 23.32
CA GLN A 38 -8.96 7.24 22.63
C GLN A 38 -8.39 6.00 23.33
N GLU A 39 -8.20 6.06 24.66
CA GLU A 39 -7.75 4.91 25.46
C GLU A 39 -8.66 3.68 25.28
N LEU A 40 -9.98 3.87 25.27
CA LEU A 40 -10.93 2.79 25.03
C LEU A 40 -10.79 2.18 23.62
N ARG A 41 -10.55 3.02 22.59
CA ARG A 41 -10.31 2.52 21.23
C ARG A 41 -9.03 1.70 21.17
N ASP A 42 -7.96 2.20 21.77
CA ASP A 42 -6.67 1.52 21.81
C ASP A 42 -6.78 0.17 22.56
N ALA A 43 -7.52 0.13 23.68
CA ALA A 43 -7.79 -1.10 24.41
C ALA A 43 -8.61 -2.12 23.58
N ILE A 44 -9.62 -1.66 22.84
CA ILE A 44 -10.42 -2.51 21.95
C ILE A 44 -9.56 -3.08 20.82
N ASP A 45 -8.72 -2.24 20.20
CA ASP A 45 -7.90 -2.67 19.07
C ASP A 45 -6.79 -3.60 19.52
N ALA A 46 -6.15 -3.35 20.67
CA ALA A 46 -5.23 -4.27 21.30
C ALA A 46 -5.89 -5.63 21.60
N ALA A 47 -7.14 -5.63 22.08
CA ALA A 47 -7.89 -6.86 22.33
C ALA A 47 -8.20 -7.65 21.06
N LYS A 48 -8.59 -6.96 19.98
CA LYS A 48 -8.81 -7.61 18.67
C LYS A 48 -7.52 -8.23 18.14
N VAL A 49 -6.42 -7.47 18.16
CA VAL A 49 -5.11 -7.93 17.69
C VAL A 49 -4.65 -9.14 18.49
N SER A 50 -4.74 -9.08 19.83
CA SER A 50 -4.40 -10.21 20.68
C SER A 50 -5.26 -11.43 20.35
N SER A 51 -6.58 -11.28 20.25
CA SER A 51 -7.48 -12.40 19.91
C SER A 51 -7.16 -13.02 18.56
N LEU A 52 -6.87 -12.20 17.55
CA LEU A 52 -6.52 -12.66 16.20
C LEU A 52 -5.18 -13.40 16.21
N ASN A 53 -4.17 -12.84 16.87
CA ASN A 53 -2.86 -13.46 16.97
C ASN A 53 -2.93 -14.81 17.70
N THR A 54 -3.73 -14.90 18.76
CA THR A 54 -3.99 -16.16 19.46
C THR A 54 -4.66 -17.18 18.53
N GLN A 55 -5.72 -16.79 17.81
CA GLN A 55 -6.39 -17.70 16.86
C GLN A 55 -5.46 -18.18 15.74
N ILE A 56 -4.60 -17.31 15.20
CA ILE A 56 -3.62 -17.67 14.18
C ILE A 56 -2.56 -18.63 14.75
N ALA A 57 -2.04 -18.34 15.96
CA ALA A 57 -1.03 -19.17 16.61
C ALA A 57 -1.57 -20.57 16.97
N GLU A 58 -2.82 -20.67 17.40
CA GLU A 58 -3.50 -21.93 17.71
C GLU A 58 -3.80 -22.77 16.46
N ASN A 59 -3.80 -22.16 15.27
CA ASN A 59 -4.19 -22.80 14.01
C ASN A 59 -3.02 -22.90 13.03
N THR A 60 -2.30 -24.01 13.06
CA THR A 60 -1.12 -24.24 12.20
C THR A 60 -1.48 -24.76 10.79
N ASN A 61 -2.70 -25.25 10.59
CA ASN A 61 -3.13 -25.82 9.31
C ASN A 61 -3.66 -24.72 8.37
N ARG A 62 -3.24 -24.76 7.10
CA ARG A 62 -3.72 -23.84 6.05
C ARG A 62 -5.25 -23.81 5.96
N VAL A 63 -5.91 -24.96 6.09
CA VAL A 63 -7.38 -25.06 6.01
C VAL A 63 -8.06 -24.33 7.16
N SER A 64 -7.53 -24.41 8.38
CA SER A 64 -8.12 -23.71 9.52
C SER A 64 -7.86 -22.21 9.48
N LEU A 65 -6.71 -21.77 8.96
CA LEU A 65 -6.45 -20.36 8.69
C LEU A 65 -7.43 -19.76 7.68
N TYR A 66 -7.73 -20.46 6.57
CA TYR A 66 -8.73 -19.97 5.62
C TYR A 66 -10.13 -19.88 6.24
N LYS A 67 -10.53 -20.84 7.08
CA LYS A 67 -11.79 -20.76 7.83
C LYS A 67 -11.85 -19.54 8.76
N ILE A 68 -10.74 -19.21 9.42
CA ILE A 68 -10.62 -18.02 10.26
C ILE A 68 -10.78 -16.75 9.41
N VAL A 69 -10.08 -16.66 8.28
CA VAL A 69 -10.24 -15.55 7.32
C VAL A 69 -11.69 -15.41 6.85
N ASP A 70 -12.35 -16.52 6.53
CA ASP A 70 -13.76 -16.54 6.12
C ASP A 70 -14.71 -16.01 7.20
N THR A 71 -14.37 -16.12 8.50
CA THR A 71 -15.17 -15.50 9.57
C THR A 71 -15.11 -13.97 9.59
N PHE A 72 -14.05 -13.38 9.03
CA PHE A 72 -13.89 -11.91 8.95
C PHE A 72 -14.45 -11.31 7.67
N LEU A 73 -14.67 -12.13 6.64
CA LEU A 73 -15.26 -11.67 5.39
C LEU A 73 -16.76 -11.42 5.60
N LEU A 74 -17.16 -10.16 5.47
CA LEU A 74 -18.56 -9.69 5.55
C LEU A 74 -19.50 -10.39 4.56
N LYS A 75 -18.94 -10.97 3.48
CA LYS A 75 -19.65 -11.80 2.51
C LYS A 75 -19.03 -13.18 2.51
N LYS A 76 -19.77 -14.17 3.02
CA LYS A 76 -19.44 -15.56 2.76
C LYS A 76 -19.54 -15.78 1.25
N PRO A 77 -18.47 -16.26 0.57
CA PRO A 77 -18.59 -16.61 -0.82
C PRO A 77 -19.60 -17.74 -0.91
N THR A 78 -20.82 -17.42 -1.35
CA THR A 78 -21.72 -18.46 -1.84
C THR A 78 -21.05 -18.95 -3.10
N LEU A 79 -20.47 -20.16 -3.07
CA LEU A 79 -20.08 -20.90 -4.25
C LEU A 79 -21.36 -21.19 -5.05
N LYS A 80 -21.83 -20.18 -5.79
CA LYS A 80 -22.90 -20.33 -6.75
C LYS A 80 -22.24 -20.82 -8.02
N LEU A 81 -22.08 -22.14 -8.10
CA LEU A 81 -22.00 -22.77 -9.40
C LEU A 81 -23.24 -22.33 -10.20
N PRO A 82 -23.12 -22.13 -11.52
CA PRO A 82 -24.29 -21.94 -12.36
C PRO A 82 -25.31 -23.05 -12.08
N SER A 83 -26.60 -22.73 -12.09
CA SER A 83 -27.63 -23.78 -12.03
C SER A 83 -27.45 -24.67 -13.26
N TYR A 84 -27.38 -25.98 -13.05
CA TYR A 84 -27.25 -26.96 -14.13
C TYR A 84 -28.28 -28.07 -13.94
N ASP A 85 -28.91 -28.49 -15.03
CA ASP A 85 -29.94 -29.54 -15.02
C ASP A 85 -29.32 -30.95 -15.18
N SER A 86 -28.11 -31.03 -15.75
CA SER A 86 -27.36 -32.26 -15.97
C SER A 86 -25.89 -32.13 -15.56
N VAL A 87 -25.42 -33.01 -14.67
CA VAL A 87 -24.01 -33.06 -14.23
C VAL A 87 -23.08 -33.36 -15.40
N LEU A 88 -23.51 -34.21 -16.35
CA LEU A 88 -22.72 -34.57 -17.52
C LEU A 88 -22.54 -33.36 -18.45
N GLU A 89 -23.62 -32.62 -18.70
CA GLU A 89 -23.58 -31.41 -19.52
C GLU A 89 -22.70 -30.34 -18.86
N PHE A 90 -22.80 -30.17 -17.53
CA PHE A 90 -21.93 -29.26 -16.80
C PHE A 90 -20.45 -29.65 -16.90
N ALA A 91 -20.13 -30.94 -16.77
CA ALA A 91 -18.76 -31.44 -16.90
C ALA A 91 -18.21 -31.20 -18.32
N GLU A 92 -19.05 -31.39 -19.33
CA GLU A 92 -18.71 -31.14 -20.74
C GLU A 92 -18.45 -29.64 -20.98
N ILE A 93 -19.34 -28.76 -20.53
CA ILE A 93 -19.19 -27.30 -20.62
C ILE A 93 -17.93 -26.83 -19.88
N PHE A 94 -17.70 -27.35 -18.67
CA PHE A 94 -16.52 -27.02 -17.87
C PHE A 94 -15.24 -27.45 -18.58
N SER A 95 -15.20 -28.67 -19.13
CA SER A 95 -14.07 -29.19 -19.92
C SER A 95 -13.80 -28.33 -21.17
N GLN A 96 -14.87 -27.99 -21.91
CA GLN A 96 -14.78 -27.16 -23.11
C GLN A 96 -14.29 -25.75 -22.80
N PHE A 97 -14.73 -25.15 -21.70
CA PHE A 97 -14.29 -23.83 -21.25
C PHE A 97 -12.76 -23.78 -21.08
N PHE A 98 -12.18 -24.68 -20.29
CA PHE A 98 -10.72 -24.70 -20.09
C PHE A 98 -9.95 -25.12 -21.34
N THR A 99 -10.50 -26.05 -22.14
CA THR A 99 -9.84 -26.48 -23.38
C THR A 99 -9.75 -25.34 -24.39
N LYS A 100 -10.82 -24.53 -24.50
CA LYS A 100 -10.86 -23.34 -25.35
C LYS A 100 -9.90 -22.26 -24.86
N ASP A 101 -9.90 -21.96 -23.56
CA ASP A 101 -9.01 -20.94 -23.01
C ASP A 101 -7.52 -21.31 -23.19
N ILE A 102 -7.17 -22.57 -22.94
CA ILE A 102 -5.80 -23.05 -23.13
C ILE A 102 -5.39 -22.98 -24.60
N SER A 103 -6.27 -23.35 -25.53
CA SER A 103 -5.96 -23.31 -26.97
C SER A 103 -5.81 -21.87 -27.46
N GLU A 104 -6.65 -20.95 -27.00
CA GLU A 104 -6.59 -19.53 -27.33
C GLU A 104 -5.29 -18.89 -26.80
N ILE A 105 -4.91 -19.16 -25.55
CA ILE A 105 -3.64 -18.69 -24.98
C ILE A 105 -2.45 -19.19 -25.79
N ARG A 106 -2.41 -20.48 -26.13
CA ARG A 106 -1.33 -21.05 -26.95
C ARG A 106 -1.27 -20.40 -28.34
N HIS A 107 -2.41 -20.26 -29.00
CA HIS A 107 -2.48 -19.60 -30.30
C HIS A 107 -1.99 -18.14 -30.24
N GLN A 108 -2.35 -17.40 -29.19
CA GLN A 108 -1.87 -16.03 -28.98
C GLN A 108 -0.34 -15.99 -28.77
N LEU A 109 0.22 -16.91 -27.98
CA LEU A 109 1.67 -16.99 -27.77
C LEU A 109 2.41 -17.38 -29.06
N ASP A 110 1.89 -18.36 -29.80
CA ASP A 110 2.49 -18.84 -31.05
C ASP A 110 2.42 -17.76 -32.15
N SER A 111 1.29 -17.07 -32.26
CA SER A 111 1.15 -15.93 -33.20
C SER A 111 2.10 -14.76 -32.87
N GLN A 112 2.42 -14.56 -31.59
CA GLN A 112 3.42 -13.58 -31.16
C GLN A 112 4.87 -14.07 -31.36
N SER A 113 5.11 -15.39 -31.36
CA SER A 113 6.44 -15.98 -31.54
C SER A 113 7.02 -15.78 -32.94
N HIS A 114 6.18 -15.58 -33.96
CA HIS A 114 6.61 -15.29 -35.33
C HIS A 114 7.20 -13.87 -35.50
N HIS A 115 7.15 -13.02 -34.47
CA HIS A 115 7.82 -11.72 -34.44
C HIS A 115 9.22 -11.74 -33.81
N LEU A 116 9.80 -12.92 -33.57
CA LEU A 116 11.22 -13.07 -33.21
C LEU A 116 12.12 -12.81 -34.43
N SER A 117 12.09 -11.59 -34.96
CA SER A 117 13.31 -11.00 -35.52
C SER A 117 14.41 -11.16 -34.46
N PRO A 118 15.68 -11.43 -34.82
CA PRO A 118 16.78 -11.35 -33.88
C PRO A 118 16.61 -10.05 -33.10
N ARG A 119 16.43 -10.17 -31.78
CA ARG A 119 16.23 -9.02 -30.90
C ARG A 119 17.36 -8.05 -31.24
N PRO A 120 17.10 -6.87 -31.81
CA PRO A 120 18.17 -5.93 -32.05
C PRO A 120 18.81 -5.70 -30.68
N GLU A 121 20.13 -5.86 -30.57
CA GLU A 121 20.83 -5.49 -29.35
C GLU A 121 20.33 -4.10 -28.97
N ILE A 122 19.55 -4.00 -27.90
CA ILE A 122 19.07 -2.72 -27.40
C ILE A 122 20.26 -2.09 -26.69
N ARG A 123 21.23 -1.64 -27.48
CA ARG A 123 22.21 -0.68 -27.00
C ARG A 123 21.44 0.62 -26.85
N PRO A 124 21.41 1.24 -25.67
CA PRO A 124 20.84 2.58 -25.55
C PRO A 124 21.56 3.47 -26.55
N ARG A 125 20.83 3.96 -27.58
CA ARG A 125 21.36 4.91 -28.58
C ARG A 125 21.72 6.26 -27.97
N VAL A 126 21.24 6.50 -26.75
CA VAL A 126 21.44 7.75 -26.02
C VAL A 126 22.36 7.48 -24.85
N SER A 127 23.45 8.22 -24.81
CA SER A 127 24.32 8.31 -23.66
C SER A 127 23.94 9.55 -22.86
N PHE A 128 23.75 9.42 -21.55
CA PHE A 128 23.48 10.54 -20.65
C PHE A 128 24.77 11.32 -20.40
N MET A 129 25.24 12.02 -21.43
CA MET A 129 26.50 12.78 -21.38
C MET A 129 26.32 14.22 -20.93
N VAL A 130 25.09 14.73 -20.95
CA VAL A 130 24.79 16.12 -20.60
C VAL A 130 23.62 16.14 -19.63
N PHE A 131 23.91 16.56 -18.40
CA PHE A 131 22.88 16.86 -17.40
C PHE A 131 22.66 18.37 -17.39
N LYS A 132 21.39 18.77 -17.48
CA LYS A 132 21.00 20.16 -17.26
C LYS A 132 20.78 20.35 -15.77
N GLU A 133 21.39 21.39 -15.21
CA GLU A 133 21.14 21.77 -13.83
C GLU A 133 19.66 22.03 -13.59
N VAL A 134 19.17 21.53 -12.45
CA VAL A 134 17.78 21.72 -12.05
C VAL A 134 17.66 23.02 -11.28
N THR A 135 16.72 23.86 -11.71
CA THR A 135 16.46 25.15 -11.07
C THR A 135 15.50 25.01 -9.89
N THR A 136 15.59 25.93 -8.93
CA THR A 136 14.69 25.98 -7.78
C THR A 136 13.23 26.07 -8.21
N GLU A 137 12.94 26.85 -9.26
CA GLU A 137 11.60 27.05 -9.80
C GLU A 137 11.02 25.75 -10.38
N GLN A 138 11.85 24.95 -11.05
CA GLN A 138 11.45 23.63 -11.56
C GLN A 138 11.12 22.67 -10.42
N ILE A 139 11.90 22.69 -9.34
CA ILE A 139 11.61 21.86 -8.15
C ILE A 139 10.31 22.32 -7.47
N VAL A 140 10.07 23.62 -7.33
CA VAL A 140 8.80 24.16 -6.79
C VAL A 140 7.62 23.72 -7.65
N ALA A 141 7.73 23.87 -8.97
CA ALA A 141 6.68 23.48 -9.91
C ALA A 141 6.39 21.97 -9.81
N LEU A 142 7.43 21.13 -9.76
CA LEU A 142 7.30 19.68 -9.63
C LEU A 142 6.62 19.29 -8.32
N MET A 143 7.05 19.86 -7.19
CA MET A 143 6.46 19.55 -5.87
C MET A 143 4.98 19.94 -5.80
N ARG A 144 4.59 21.06 -6.44
CA ARG A 144 3.19 21.50 -6.50
C ARG A 144 2.34 20.66 -7.46
N TYR A 145 2.92 20.17 -8.55
CA TYR A 145 2.25 19.30 -9.51
C TYR A 145 2.00 17.89 -8.95
N CYS A 146 2.90 17.38 -8.11
CA CYS A 146 2.78 16.04 -7.55
C CYS A 146 1.45 15.84 -6.78
N PRO A 147 0.76 14.70 -6.99
CA PRO A 147 -0.43 14.36 -6.23
C PRO A 147 -0.16 14.38 -4.72
N ALA A 148 -1.15 14.78 -3.93
CA ALA A 148 -1.07 14.83 -2.46
C ALA A 148 -1.09 13.44 -1.79
N LYS A 149 -0.44 12.45 -2.41
CA LYS A 149 -0.35 11.09 -1.88
C LYS A 149 0.87 11.03 -0.98
N SER A 150 0.73 10.42 0.18
CA SER A 150 1.82 10.20 1.11
C SER A 150 1.81 8.73 1.56
N SER A 151 2.99 8.19 1.77
CA SER A 151 3.27 6.85 2.26
C SER A 151 3.76 6.91 3.71
N ALA A 152 3.57 5.82 4.46
CA ALA A 152 4.13 5.67 5.79
C ALA A 152 5.68 5.65 5.81
N ARG A 153 6.32 5.50 4.64
CA ARG A 153 7.78 5.56 4.47
C ARG A 153 8.30 6.94 4.12
N ASP A 154 7.42 7.91 3.88
CA ASP A 154 7.85 9.26 3.54
C ASP A 154 8.38 9.96 4.80
N PRO A 155 9.54 10.62 4.75
CA PRO A 155 10.08 11.34 5.90
C PRO A 155 9.22 12.55 6.29
N ILE A 156 8.46 13.10 5.34
CA ILE A 156 7.61 14.29 5.52
C ILE A 156 6.30 14.09 4.76
N PRO A 157 5.13 14.39 5.35
CA PRO A 157 3.87 14.32 4.63
C PRO A 157 3.84 15.26 3.42
N THR A 158 3.37 14.76 2.27
CA THR A 158 3.31 15.50 0.99
C THR A 158 2.51 16.80 1.08
N GLY A 159 1.49 16.85 1.94
CA GLY A 159 0.73 18.07 2.21
C GLY A 159 1.58 19.20 2.82
N LEU A 160 2.51 18.85 3.71
CA LEU A 160 3.44 19.79 4.33
C LEU A 160 4.58 20.16 3.38
N MET A 161 5.10 19.18 2.64
CA MET A 161 6.13 19.39 1.62
C MET A 161 5.72 20.46 0.59
N ARG A 162 4.46 20.45 0.14
CA ARG A 162 3.95 21.48 -0.80
C ARG A 162 3.85 22.88 -0.20
N LYS A 163 3.51 23.00 1.08
CA LYS A 163 3.45 24.29 1.77
C LYS A 163 4.84 24.90 1.98
N LEU A 164 5.84 24.03 2.17
CA LEU A 164 7.23 24.41 2.35
C LEU A 164 8.02 24.40 1.03
N ALA A 165 7.34 24.30 -0.12
CA ALA A 165 7.98 24.16 -1.43
C ALA A 165 9.02 25.25 -1.70
N ASP A 166 8.68 26.50 -1.40
CA ASP A 166 9.57 27.65 -1.65
C ASP A 166 10.82 27.65 -0.74
N VAL A 167 10.75 26.97 0.41
CA VAL A 167 11.87 26.83 1.36
C VAL A 167 12.72 25.60 1.04
N LEU A 168 12.08 24.48 0.70
CA LEU A 168 12.74 23.19 0.47
C LEU A 168 13.33 23.05 -0.93
N ALA A 169 12.86 23.84 -1.90
CA ALA A 169 13.28 23.69 -3.29
C ALA A 169 14.78 23.92 -3.50
N ALA A 170 15.37 24.94 -2.87
CA ALA A 170 16.79 25.24 -3.03
C ALA A 170 17.70 24.14 -2.42
N PRO A 171 17.46 23.65 -1.18
CA PRO A 171 18.14 22.47 -0.67
C PRO A 171 18.01 21.23 -1.56
N ILE A 172 16.81 20.95 -2.07
CA ILE A 172 16.57 19.78 -2.93
C ILE A 172 17.32 19.92 -4.26
N ALA A 173 17.29 21.09 -4.89
CA ALA A 173 18.02 21.35 -6.14
C ALA A 173 19.53 21.14 -5.96
N ARG A 174 20.11 21.62 -4.86
CA ARG A 174 21.53 21.39 -4.53
C ARG A 174 21.84 19.91 -4.38
N LEU A 175 21.04 19.17 -3.61
CA LEU A 175 21.23 17.72 -3.44
C LEU A 175 21.17 16.98 -4.76
N THR A 176 20.24 17.34 -5.66
CA THR A 176 20.17 16.70 -6.99
C THR A 176 21.40 16.97 -7.83
N ILE A 177 21.95 18.18 -7.79
CA ILE A 177 23.16 18.55 -8.54
C ILE A 177 24.36 17.80 -7.97
N GLU A 178 24.53 17.78 -6.65
CA GLU A 178 25.62 17.06 -5.99
C GLU A 178 25.59 15.56 -6.28
N CYS A 179 24.41 14.92 -6.19
CA CYS A 179 24.25 13.51 -6.52
C CYS A 179 24.60 13.20 -7.99
N LEU A 180 24.26 14.10 -8.92
CA LEU A 180 24.59 13.94 -10.34
C LEU A 180 26.09 14.12 -10.60
N LEU A 181 26.75 15.03 -9.88
CA LEU A 181 28.20 15.24 -9.99
C LEU A 181 28.98 14.06 -9.40
N LEU A 182 28.59 13.55 -8.23
CA LEU A 182 29.20 12.37 -7.60
C LEU A 182 28.95 11.07 -8.38
N GLY A 183 27.84 11.01 -9.14
CA GLY A 183 27.49 9.88 -10.00
C GLY A 183 28.18 9.88 -11.36
N SER A 184 28.93 10.93 -11.71
CA SER A 184 29.78 10.90 -12.91
C SER A 184 31.01 10.02 -12.64
N PRO A 185 31.20 8.91 -13.37
CA PRO A 185 32.49 8.23 -13.33
C PRO A 185 33.52 9.24 -13.85
N SER A 186 34.53 9.50 -13.04
CA SER A 186 35.75 10.16 -13.50
C SER A 186 36.24 9.41 -14.73
N PHE A 187 35.99 9.98 -15.92
CA PHE A 187 36.56 9.48 -17.16
C PHE A 187 38.08 9.68 -17.06
N HIS A 188 38.75 8.66 -16.54
CA HIS A 188 40.19 8.50 -16.68
C HIS A 188 40.43 8.37 -18.18
N ASN A 189 40.97 9.44 -18.75
CA ASN A 189 41.38 9.48 -20.14
C ASN A 189 42.68 8.68 -20.25
N ASP A 190 42.56 7.34 -20.27
CA ASP A 190 43.70 6.48 -20.53
C ASP A 190 44.04 6.55 -22.03
N ASN A 191 45.02 7.42 -22.30
CA ASN A 191 46.10 7.23 -23.26
C ASN A 191 45.70 6.99 -24.72
N CYS A 192 45.59 8.11 -25.41
CA CYS A 192 46.03 8.26 -26.80
C CYS A 192 47.56 8.23 -26.85
N VAL A 193 48.18 7.23 -27.48
CA VAL A 193 49.49 7.28 -28.16
C VAL A 193 49.51 6.10 -29.18
N PRO A 194 50.08 6.27 -30.40
CA PRO A 194 49.73 5.50 -31.59
C PRO A 194 50.36 4.12 -31.74
#